data_AF-A0A3C0ZU27-F1
#
_entry.id   AF-A0A3C0ZU27-F1
#
_cell.length_a   1.000
_cell.length_b   1.000
_cell.length_c   1.000
_cell.angle_alpha   90.00
_cell.angle_beta   90.00
_cell.angle_gamma   90.00
#
_symmetry.space_group_name_H-M   'P 1'
#
loop_
_entity.id
_entity.type
_entity.pdbx_description
1 polymer ?
#
loop_
_entity_poly.entity_id
_entity_poly.type
_entity_poly.pdbx_seq_one_letter_code
_entity_poly.pdbx_strand_id
1 'polypeptide(L)'
;MSKTDAIKSYLDYLAGKGCLILHAPPGLGREPDAGDYDLDDELERELYVTDKAQYKSRLEEAKQKDAIHVMVYVITGLMGLTPEEALVQFEVPGRAREYIEKWKLEKVLEYIRLPPGIRKDNYRYLFSVIFPGKITYDEDDQTLEVYRRVMEGEIPKYPRNFFVRKGSIKLCVMLMQYISTHMIADGPEDLYRIFSDHGEGNRILREAKLYPACRKFFKSPLEFVHTMLTHTKQANPLLYNYYSFKTAYEVAEKEVLRSGKCPKSP
;
A
#
# COMPACT_ATOMS: atom_id res chain seq x y z
N MET A 1 12.65 -19.87 -18.66
CA MET A 1 14.05 -20.33 -18.67
C MET A 1 14.25 -21.26 -17.50
N SER A 2 15.30 -22.08 -17.50
CA SER A 2 15.70 -22.79 -16.30
C SER A 2 16.28 -21.78 -15.30
N LYS A 3 16.14 -22.02 -13.99
CA LYS A 3 16.73 -21.18 -12.91
C LYS A 3 18.23 -20.89 -13.15
N THR A 4 18.90 -21.82 -13.81
CA THR A 4 20.33 -21.78 -14.14
C THR A 4 20.69 -20.70 -15.17
N ASP A 5 19.79 -20.38 -16.10
CA ASP A 5 20.10 -19.46 -17.21
C ASP A 5 20.13 -18.00 -16.75
N ALA A 6 19.21 -17.62 -15.85
CA ALA A 6 19.17 -16.28 -15.27
C ALA A 6 20.41 -16.00 -14.42
N ILE A 7 20.86 -16.98 -13.62
CA ILE A 7 22.09 -16.88 -12.83
C ILE A 7 23.31 -16.74 -13.75
N LYS A 8 23.37 -17.53 -14.84
CA LYS A 8 24.47 -17.42 -15.82
C LYS A 8 24.51 -16.03 -16.47
N SER A 9 23.37 -15.53 -16.95
CA SER A 9 23.26 -14.17 -17.51
C SER A 9 23.74 -13.11 -16.53
N TYR A 10 23.38 -13.25 -15.26
CA TYR A 10 23.86 -12.36 -14.20
C TYR A 10 25.36 -12.48 -13.90
N LEU A 11 25.93 -13.69 -13.90
CA LEU A 11 27.38 -13.88 -13.72
C LEU A 11 28.19 -13.28 -14.86
N ASP A 12 27.72 -13.42 -16.11
CA ASP A 12 28.35 -12.79 -17.27
C ASP A 12 28.27 -11.26 -17.18
N TYR A 13 27.14 -10.71 -16.71
CA TYR A 13 26.99 -9.29 -16.42
C TYR A 13 27.94 -8.81 -15.31
N LEU A 14 28.07 -9.55 -14.21
CA LEU A 14 29.02 -9.26 -13.14
C LEU A 14 30.46 -9.19 -13.67
N ALA A 15 30.83 -10.15 -14.51
CA ALA A 15 32.14 -10.25 -15.17
C ALA A 15 32.39 -9.19 -16.28
N GLY A 16 31.40 -8.34 -16.58
CA GLY A 16 31.53 -7.27 -17.57
C GLY A 16 31.41 -7.72 -19.02
N LYS A 17 30.88 -8.93 -19.28
CA LYS A 17 30.75 -9.50 -20.63
C LYS A 17 29.50 -9.03 -21.41
N GLY A 18 28.74 -8.08 -20.87
CA GLY A 18 27.54 -7.54 -21.52
C GLY A 18 26.57 -6.87 -20.55
N CYS A 19 25.34 -6.63 -21.01
CA CYS A 19 24.24 -6.12 -20.18
C CYS A 19 23.44 -7.27 -19.56
N LEU A 20 22.84 -7.04 -18.39
CA LEU A 20 21.92 -8.00 -17.79
C LEU A 20 20.63 -8.10 -18.61
N ILE A 21 20.42 -9.25 -19.25
CA ILE A 21 19.19 -9.55 -20.00
C ILE A 21 18.52 -10.77 -19.34
N LEU A 22 17.33 -10.54 -18.78
CA LEU A 22 16.41 -11.60 -18.37
C LEU A 22 15.42 -11.82 -19.51
N HIS A 23 15.42 -13.01 -20.11
CA HIS A 23 14.63 -13.26 -21.31
C HIS A 23 13.17 -13.64 -21.00
N ALA A 24 12.34 -13.57 -22.03
CA ALA A 24 10.98 -14.08 -21.96
C ALA A 24 10.98 -15.59 -21.65
N PRO A 25 9.97 -16.11 -20.92
CA PRO A 25 9.87 -17.52 -20.65
C PRO A 25 9.56 -18.29 -21.95
N PRO A 26 10.07 -19.51 -22.11
CA PRO A 26 9.68 -20.41 -23.19
C PRO A 26 8.15 -20.56 -23.23
N GLY A 27 7.57 -20.41 -24.41
CA GLY A 27 6.12 -20.52 -24.61
C GLY A 27 5.31 -19.26 -24.31
N LEU A 28 5.94 -18.10 -24.04
CA LEU A 28 5.19 -16.82 -23.96
C LEU A 28 4.58 -16.40 -25.30
N GLY A 29 5.12 -16.90 -26.41
CA GLY A 29 4.76 -16.45 -27.75
C GLY A 29 5.45 -15.14 -28.12
N ARG A 30 5.04 -14.55 -29.25
CA ARG A 30 5.45 -13.19 -29.64
C ARG A 30 4.51 -12.16 -29.01
N GLU A 31 5.01 -10.93 -28.87
CA GLU A 31 4.14 -9.81 -28.51
C GLU A 31 3.02 -9.66 -29.55
N PRO A 32 1.76 -9.44 -29.15
CA PRO A 32 0.66 -9.18 -30.08
C PRO A 32 0.97 -7.97 -30.97
N ASP A 33 0.88 -8.17 -32.28
CA ASP A 33 1.06 -7.11 -33.27
C ASP A 33 -0.29 -6.44 -33.58
N ALA A 34 -0.29 -5.14 -33.83
CA ALA A 34 -1.48 -4.41 -34.26
C ALA A 34 -2.00 -4.94 -35.61
N GLY A 35 -1.11 -5.45 -36.47
CA GLY A 35 -1.49 -6.04 -37.76
C GLY A 35 -2.21 -7.39 -37.67
N ASP A 36 -2.30 -7.99 -36.48
CA ASP A 36 -3.05 -9.24 -36.25
C ASP A 36 -4.56 -8.98 -35.99
N TYR A 37 -5.01 -7.72 -35.95
CA TYR A 37 -6.37 -7.30 -35.57
C TYR A 37 -6.91 -6.23 -36.53
N ASP A 38 -8.22 -6.21 -36.74
CA ASP A 38 -8.95 -5.10 -37.36
C ASP A 38 -9.23 -4.01 -36.31
N LEU A 39 -8.40 -2.96 -36.29
CA LEU A 39 -8.51 -1.90 -35.29
C LEU A 39 -9.63 -0.89 -35.55
N ASP A 40 -10.29 -0.99 -36.71
CA ASP A 40 -11.50 -0.23 -37.00
C ASP A 40 -12.75 -0.91 -36.39
N ASP A 41 -12.65 -2.21 -36.06
CA ASP A 41 -13.63 -2.92 -35.24
C ASP A 41 -13.35 -2.68 -33.73
N GLU A 42 -14.37 -2.22 -33.01
CA GLU A 42 -14.25 -1.86 -31.59
C GLU A 42 -13.91 -3.07 -30.71
N LEU A 43 -14.46 -4.25 -31.01
CA LEU A 43 -14.25 -5.46 -30.23
C LEU A 43 -12.84 -6.02 -30.46
N GLU A 44 -12.37 -6.05 -31.70
CA GLU A 44 -11.01 -6.49 -32.02
C GLU A 44 -9.95 -5.52 -31.47
N ARG A 45 -10.23 -4.22 -31.47
CA ARG A 45 -9.39 -3.22 -30.81
C ARG A 45 -9.29 -3.44 -29.30
N GLU A 46 -10.40 -3.71 -28.61
CA GLU A 46 -10.39 -4.03 -27.18
C GLU A 46 -9.63 -5.34 -26.89
N LEU A 47 -9.78 -6.34 -27.76
CA LEU A 47 -9.06 -7.60 -27.66
C LEU A 47 -7.54 -7.38 -27.79
N TYR A 48 -7.09 -6.60 -28.78
CA TYR A 48 -5.67 -6.24 -28.94
C TYR A 48 -5.09 -5.58 -27.68
N VAL A 49 -5.80 -4.60 -27.11
CA VAL A 49 -5.37 -3.90 -25.90
C VAL A 49 -5.23 -4.88 -24.72
N THR A 50 -6.20 -5.77 -24.58
CA THR A 50 -6.24 -6.78 -23.52
C THR A 50 -5.11 -7.79 -23.67
N ASP A 51 -4.93 -8.37 -24.85
CA ASP A 51 -3.89 -9.37 -25.13
C ASP A 51 -2.49 -8.79 -24.97
N LYS A 52 -2.28 -7.56 -25.44
CA LYS A 52 -1.00 -6.86 -25.24
C LYS A 52 -0.71 -6.60 -23.77
N ALA A 53 -1.72 -6.20 -22.99
CA ALA A 53 -1.59 -6.01 -21.56
C ALA A 53 -1.28 -7.32 -20.82
N GLN A 54 -1.96 -8.42 -21.18
CA GLN A 54 -1.72 -9.74 -20.61
C GLN A 54 -0.31 -10.25 -20.95
N TYR A 55 0.13 -10.14 -22.21
CA TYR A 55 1.47 -10.49 -22.63
C TYR A 55 2.53 -9.74 -21.83
N LYS A 56 2.38 -8.41 -21.70
CA LYS A 56 3.30 -7.59 -20.92
C LYS A 56 3.32 -7.99 -19.45
N SER A 57 2.17 -8.24 -18.83
CA SER A 57 2.11 -8.70 -17.44
C SER A 57 2.86 -10.01 -17.25
N ARG A 58 2.61 -11.00 -18.10
CA ARG A 58 3.27 -12.32 -18.05
C ARG A 58 4.79 -12.23 -18.28
N LEU A 59 5.23 -11.35 -19.19
CA LEU A 59 6.65 -11.08 -19.41
C LEU A 59 7.31 -10.49 -18.16
N GLU A 60 6.68 -9.50 -17.54
CA GLU A 60 7.17 -8.87 -16.32
C GLU A 60 7.20 -9.86 -15.14
N GLU A 61 6.19 -10.72 -14.99
CA GLU A 61 6.14 -11.78 -13.98
C GLU A 61 7.32 -12.74 -14.12
N ALA A 62 7.62 -13.16 -15.35
CA ALA A 62 8.73 -14.06 -15.63
C ALA A 62 10.08 -13.41 -15.31
N LYS A 63 10.30 -12.16 -15.75
CA LYS A 63 11.52 -11.41 -15.44
C LYS A 63 11.68 -11.18 -13.94
N GLN A 64 10.59 -10.88 -13.23
CA GLN A 64 10.58 -10.74 -11.78
C GLN A 64 10.97 -12.04 -11.08
N LYS A 65 10.46 -13.19 -11.56
CA LYS A 65 10.83 -14.51 -11.02
C LYS A 65 12.32 -14.81 -11.20
N ASP A 66 12.86 -14.52 -12.38
CA ASP A 66 14.29 -14.69 -12.67
C ASP A 66 15.15 -13.75 -11.81
N ALA A 67 14.72 -12.49 -11.63
CA ALA A 67 15.38 -11.54 -10.75
C ALA A 67 15.39 -12.00 -9.28
N ILE A 68 14.28 -12.56 -8.80
CA ILE A 68 14.20 -13.16 -7.46
C ILE A 68 15.20 -14.32 -7.35
N HIS A 69 15.31 -15.19 -8.35
CA HIS A 69 16.30 -16.27 -8.34
C HIS A 69 17.74 -15.77 -8.29
N VAL A 70 18.06 -14.69 -9.02
CA VAL A 70 19.36 -14.03 -8.95
C VAL A 70 19.60 -13.46 -7.54
N MET A 71 18.61 -12.77 -6.96
CA MET A 71 18.73 -12.22 -5.60
C MET A 71 18.96 -13.31 -4.55
N VAL A 72 18.22 -14.42 -4.63
CA VAL A 72 18.43 -15.58 -3.74
C VAL A 72 19.86 -16.09 -3.89
N TYR A 73 20.35 -16.30 -5.12
CA TYR A 73 21.70 -16.76 -5.37
C TYR A 73 22.78 -15.81 -4.83
N VAL A 74 22.60 -14.49 -4.99
CA VAL A 74 23.55 -13.51 -4.46
C VAL A 74 23.59 -13.56 -2.94
N ILE A 75 22.43 -13.57 -2.30
CA ILE A 75 22.33 -13.51 -0.83
C ILE A 75 22.83 -14.81 -0.20
N THR A 76 22.32 -15.97 -0.62
CA THR A 76 22.64 -17.24 0.03
C THR A 76 23.90 -17.89 -0.55
N GLY A 77 24.22 -17.63 -1.82
CA GLY A 77 25.35 -18.25 -2.53
C GLY A 77 26.62 -17.40 -2.49
N LEU A 78 26.55 -16.14 -2.93
CA LEU A 78 27.74 -15.28 -3.03
C LEU A 78 28.09 -14.61 -1.69
N MET A 79 27.08 -14.16 -0.95
CA MET A 79 27.27 -13.53 0.37
C MET A 79 27.29 -14.57 1.49
N GLY A 80 26.71 -15.76 1.28
CA GLY A 80 26.65 -16.83 2.27
C GLY A 80 25.77 -16.51 3.48
N LEU A 81 24.82 -15.58 3.35
CA LEU A 81 23.96 -15.14 4.44
C LEU A 81 22.62 -15.89 4.44
N THR A 82 22.07 -16.09 5.64
CA THR A 82 20.65 -16.45 5.78
C THR A 82 19.74 -15.27 5.40
N PRO A 83 18.48 -15.51 5.00
CA PRO A 83 17.53 -14.44 4.71
C PRO A 83 17.39 -13.41 5.85
N GLU A 84 17.38 -13.89 7.09
CA GLU A 84 17.23 -13.08 8.30
C GLU A 84 18.46 -12.22 8.55
N GLU A 85 19.66 -12.79 8.46
CA GLU A 85 20.92 -12.04 8.60
C GLU A 85 21.05 -10.98 7.51
N ALA A 86 20.78 -11.36 6.26
CA ALA A 86 20.86 -10.46 5.13
C ALA A 86 19.90 -9.29 5.27
N LEU A 87 18.69 -9.53 5.76
CA LEU A 87 17.74 -8.46 6.03
C LEU A 87 18.25 -7.47 7.08
N VAL A 88 18.80 -7.96 8.19
CA VAL A 88 19.45 -7.10 9.20
C VAL A 88 20.56 -6.27 8.56
N GLN A 89 21.38 -6.88 7.70
CA GLN A 89 22.46 -6.15 7.02
C GLN A 89 21.95 -5.06 6.06
N PHE A 90 20.82 -5.28 5.39
CA PHE A 90 20.23 -4.31 4.47
C PHE A 90 19.49 -3.19 5.22
N GLU A 91 18.93 -3.46 6.39
CA GLU A 91 18.26 -2.43 7.21
C GLU A 91 19.24 -1.46 7.89
N VAL A 92 20.53 -1.83 8.01
CA VAL A 92 21.57 -0.91 8.50
C VAL A 92 21.75 0.26 7.50
N PRO A 93 21.62 1.52 7.94
CA PRO A 93 21.77 2.69 7.08
C PRO A 93 23.11 2.69 6.32
N GLY A 94 23.06 2.94 5.01
CA GLY A 94 24.23 2.98 4.13
C GLY A 94 24.70 1.61 3.63
N ARG A 95 24.56 0.55 4.44
CA ARG A 95 25.11 -0.78 4.13
C ARG A 95 24.43 -1.48 2.96
N ALA A 96 23.10 -1.33 2.81
CA ALA A 96 22.40 -1.85 1.64
C ALA A 96 22.95 -1.30 0.32
N ARG A 97 23.32 -0.02 0.29
CA ARG A 97 23.88 0.62 -0.91
C ARG A 97 25.20 -0.01 -1.30
N GLU A 98 26.08 -0.28 -0.33
CA GLU A 98 27.36 -0.95 -0.56
C GLU A 98 27.16 -2.35 -1.16
N TYR A 99 26.21 -3.14 -0.65
CA TYR A 99 25.92 -4.45 -1.21
C TYR A 99 25.32 -4.37 -2.61
N ILE A 100 24.40 -3.43 -2.85
CA ILE A 100 23.78 -3.22 -4.15
C ILE A 100 24.84 -2.85 -5.18
N GLU A 101 25.74 -1.91 -4.88
CA GLU A 101 26.82 -1.50 -5.78
C GLU A 101 27.85 -2.61 -5.98
N LYS A 102 28.31 -3.26 -4.89
CA LYS A 102 29.30 -4.35 -4.95
C LYS A 102 28.86 -5.52 -5.83
N TRP A 103 27.58 -5.87 -5.75
CA TRP A 103 27.01 -6.98 -6.50
C TRP A 103 26.20 -6.52 -7.73
N LYS A 104 26.30 -5.25 -8.13
CA LYS A 104 25.60 -4.67 -9.29
C LYS A 104 24.10 -5.03 -9.33
N LEU A 105 23.42 -4.94 -8.18
CA LEU A 105 22.03 -5.40 -8.03
C LEU A 105 21.01 -4.38 -8.51
N GLU A 106 21.41 -3.17 -8.86
CA GLU A 106 20.50 -2.10 -9.29
C GLU A 106 19.60 -2.56 -10.44
N LYS A 107 20.19 -3.22 -11.44
CA LYS A 107 19.46 -3.76 -12.60
C LYS A 107 18.60 -4.97 -12.27
N VAL A 108 19.00 -5.78 -11.30
CA VAL A 108 18.18 -6.92 -10.84
C VAL A 108 16.95 -6.40 -10.10
N LEU A 109 17.14 -5.41 -9.22
CA LEU A 109 16.06 -4.79 -8.43
C LEU A 109 15.05 -4.02 -9.30
N GLU A 110 15.45 -3.48 -10.46
CA GLU A 110 14.53 -2.87 -11.43
C GLU A 110 13.45 -3.84 -11.93
N TYR A 111 13.74 -5.15 -11.97
CA TYR A 111 12.77 -6.18 -12.38
C TYR A 111 11.84 -6.63 -11.25
N ILE A 112 12.11 -6.25 -9.99
CA ILE A 112 11.26 -6.61 -8.85
C ILE A 112 10.19 -5.53 -8.69
N ARG A 113 8.94 -5.88 -9.02
CA ARG A 113 7.81 -4.96 -8.94
C ARG A 113 7.43 -4.67 -7.49
N LEU A 114 7.43 -3.38 -7.15
CA LEU A 114 6.95 -2.88 -5.88
C LEU A 114 5.54 -2.30 -6.06
N PRO A 115 4.57 -2.66 -5.20
CA PRO A 115 3.26 -2.06 -5.23
C PRO A 115 3.31 -0.55 -4.99
N PRO A 116 2.32 0.20 -5.50
CA PRO A 116 2.20 1.62 -5.19
C PRO A 116 2.20 1.88 -3.68
N GLY A 117 3.01 2.85 -3.25
CA GLY A 117 3.11 3.26 -1.84
C GLY A 117 4.16 2.50 -1.01
N ILE A 118 4.78 1.45 -1.58
CA ILE A 118 5.98 0.83 -1.00
C ILE A 118 7.22 1.52 -1.55
N ARG A 119 8.13 1.93 -0.67
CA ARG A 119 9.40 2.56 -1.06
C ARG A 119 10.41 1.52 -1.53
N LYS A 120 11.32 1.91 -2.43
CA LYS A 120 12.39 1.04 -2.94
C LYS A 120 13.36 0.55 -1.87
N ASP A 121 13.50 1.31 -0.79
CA ASP A 121 14.35 1.00 0.36
C ASP A 121 13.58 0.32 1.51
N ASN A 122 12.32 -0.10 1.28
CA ASN A 122 11.64 -0.99 2.23
C ASN A 122 12.18 -2.42 2.04
N TYR A 123 13.34 -2.69 2.64
CA TYR A 123 14.02 -3.98 2.52
C TYR A 123 13.21 -5.11 3.14
N ARG A 124 12.43 -4.86 4.20
CA ARG A 124 11.50 -5.85 4.76
C ARG A 124 10.50 -6.37 3.72
N TYR A 125 9.87 -5.45 2.98
CA TYR A 125 8.98 -5.83 1.87
C TYR A 125 9.74 -6.59 0.78
N LEU A 126 10.87 -6.04 0.33
CA LEU A 126 11.68 -6.66 -0.71
C LEU A 126 12.07 -8.09 -0.36
N PHE A 127 12.53 -8.32 0.87
CA PHE A 127 12.92 -9.64 1.36
C PHE A 127 11.73 -10.58 1.54
N SER A 128 10.55 -10.08 1.90
CA SER A 128 9.32 -10.90 1.93
C SER A 128 8.92 -11.41 0.54
N VAL A 129 9.23 -10.65 -0.52
CA VAL A 129 9.01 -11.08 -1.91
C VAL A 129 10.08 -12.08 -2.37
N ILE A 130 11.34 -11.87 -1.98
CA ILE A 130 12.46 -12.75 -2.39
C ILE A 130 12.42 -14.09 -1.64
N PHE A 131 12.09 -14.07 -0.34
CA PHE A 131 12.07 -15.23 0.54
C PHE A 131 10.69 -15.43 1.19
N PRO A 132 9.65 -15.73 0.38
CA PRO A 132 8.31 -15.94 0.92
C PRO A 132 8.32 -17.11 1.92
N GLY A 133 7.69 -16.90 3.08
CA GLY A 133 7.62 -17.89 4.17
C GLY A 133 8.83 -17.92 5.11
N LYS A 134 9.90 -17.18 4.82
CA LYS A 134 11.01 -16.94 5.76
C LYS A 134 10.92 -15.55 6.38
N ILE A 135 10.74 -14.54 5.53
CA ILE A 135 10.54 -13.16 5.94
C ILE A 135 9.08 -12.80 5.75
N THR A 136 8.42 -12.40 6.84
CA THR A 136 7.07 -11.85 6.80
C THR A 136 7.13 -10.34 6.66
N TYR A 137 6.09 -9.79 6.01
CA TYR A 137 5.86 -8.36 5.92
C TYR A 137 4.42 -8.10 6.36
N ASP A 138 4.28 -7.41 7.49
CA ASP A 138 2.99 -6.96 7.98
C ASP A 138 2.78 -5.49 7.55
N GLU A 139 1.74 -5.27 6.74
CA GLU A 139 1.38 -3.93 6.27
C GLU A 139 0.90 -3.02 7.38
N ASP A 140 0.29 -3.59 8.42
CA ASP A 140 -0.29 -2.85 9.54
C ASP A 140 0.84 -2.39 10.47
N ASP A 141 1.79 -3.26 10.82
CA ASP A 141 2.99 -2.88 11.60
C ASP A 141 3.75 -1.73 10.92
N GLN A 142 3.92 -1.83 9.60
CA GLN A 142 4.62 -0.81 8.81
C GLN A 142 3.83 0.49 8.73
N THR A 143 2.50 0.39 8.70
CA THR A 143 1.61 1.55 8.76
C THR A 143 1.73 2.24 10.12
N LEU A 144 1.74 1.47 11.21
CA LEU A 144 1.88 1.97 12.57
C LEU A 144 3.26 2.57 12.81
N GLU A 145 4.33 2.00 12.25
CA GLU A 145 5.67 2.57 12.34
C GLU A 145 5.75 3.92 11.63
N VAL A 146 5.24 4.04 10.39
CA VAL A 146 5.17 5.34 9.70
C VAL A 146 4.32 6.33 10.49
N TYR A 147 3.21 5.87 11.06
CA TYR A 147 2.33 6.70 11.87
C TYR A 147 3.03 7.25 13.11
N ARG A 148 3.70 6.38 13.87
CA ARG A 148 4.51 6.73 15.04
C ARG A 148 5.52 7.82 14.70
N ARG A 149 6.26 7.65 13.61
CA ARG A 149 7.26 8.64 13.15
C ARG A 149 6.66 9.99 12.76
N VAL A 150 5.42 10.02 12.23
CA VAL A 150 4.69 11.28 12.00
C VAL A 150 4.25 11.91 13.32
N MET A 151 3.74 11.11 14.26
CA MET A 151 3.27 11.56 15.56
C MET A 151 4.41 12.13 16.42
N GLU A 152 5.58 11.49 16.40
CA GLU A 152 6.79 11.94 17.10
C GLU A 152 7.52 13.09 16.41
N GLY A 153 7.10 13.47 15.19
CA GLY A 153 7.71 14.55 14.43
C GLY A 153 9.04 14.19 13.75
N GLU A 154 9.45 12.91 13.76
CA GLU A 154 10.62 12.45 12.99
C GLU A 154 10.47 12.73 11.49
N ILE A 155 9.23 12.64 10.98
CA ILE A 155 8.89 13.04 9.62
C ILE A 155 7.72 14.04 9.62
N PRO A 156 7.78 15.12 8.82
CA PRO A 156 6.80 16.21 8.91
C PRO A 156 5.44 15.86 8.29
N LYS A 157 5.39 14.83 7.43
CA LYS A 157 4.18 14.39 6.73
C LYS A 157 4.32 12.95 6.25
N TYR A 158 3.19 12.31 5.98
CA TYR A 158 3.16 10.97 5.38
C TYR A 158 3.91 10.93 4.05
N PRO A 159 4.64 9.84 3.75
CA PRO A 159 5.33 9.65 2.48
C PRO A 159 4.40 9.79 1.27
N ARG A 160 4.96 10.20 0.12
CA ARG A 160 4.21 10.24 -1.14
C ARG A 160 3.68 8.83 -1.44
N ASN A 161 2.43 8.77 -1.91
CA ASN A 161 1.71 7.53 -2.24
C ASN A 161 1.42 6.58 -1.06
N PHE A 162 1.70 6.98 0.19
CA PHE A 162 1.46 6.12 1.37
C PHE A 162 0.01 5.60 1.45
N PHE A 163 -0.96 6.46 1.13
CA PHE A 163 -2.38 6.14 1.14
C PHE A 163 -2.93 5.58 -0.19
N VAL A 164 -2.11 5.41 -1.24
CA VAL A 164 -2.60 4.94 -2.54
C VAL A 164 -3.10 3.49 -2.44
N ARG A 165 -2.34 2.63 -1.77
CA ARG A 165 -2.70 1.24 -1.52
C ARG A 165 -3.34 1.11 -0.14
N LYS A 166 -4.59 0.60 -0.11
CA LYS A 166 -5.37 0.34 1.11
C LYS A 166 -5.47 1.56 2.06
N GLY A 167 -5.55 2.77 1.52
CA GLY A 167 -5.50 4.00 2.32
C GLY A 167 -6.55 4.07 3.43
N SER A 168 -7.78 3.66 3.16
CA SER A 168 -8.86 3.60 4.16
C SER A 168 -8.57 2.61 5.29
N ILE A 169 -8.05 1.42 4.96
CA ILE A 169 -7.67 0.40 5.96
C ILE A 169 -6.53 0.92 6.83
N LYS A 170 -5.48 1.49 6.22
CA LYS A 170 -4.37 2.11 6.96
C LYS A 170 -4.85 3.17 7.94
N LEU A 171 -5.79 4.02 7.49
CA LEU A 171 -6.41 5.02 8.35
C LEU A 171 -7.14 4.39 9.54
N CYS A 172 -7.90 3.31 9.31
CA CYS A 172 -8.59 2.60 10.38
C CYS A 172 -7.60 2.03 11.41
N VAL A 173 -6.51 1.40 10.95
CA VAL A 173 -5.45 0.86 11.82
C VAL A 173 -4.81 1.97 12.67
N MET A 174 -4.47 3.11 12.06
CA MET A 174 -3.88 4.24 12.80
C MET A 174 -4.87 4.87 13.79
N LEU A 175 -6.14 5.02 13.41
CA LEU A 175 -7.17 5.54 14.31
C LEU A 175 -7.41 4.60 15.49
N MET A 176 -7.47 3.30 15.24
CA MET A 176 -7.61 2.28 16.29
C MET A 176 -6.44 2.35 17.26
N GLN A 177 -5.20 2.45 16.76
CA GLN A 177 -4.02 2.63 17.61
C GLN A 177 -4.14 3.91 18.45
N TYR A 178 -4.53 5.02 17.84
CA TYR A 178 -4.68 6.30 18.56
C TYR A 178 -5.72 6.23 19.67
N ILE A 179 -6.92 5.71 19.36
CA ILE A 179 -8.00 5.54 20.35
C ILE A 179 -7.52 4.67 21.51
N SER A 180 -6.89 3.53 21.21
CA SER A 180 -6.43 2.58 22.23
C SER A 180 -5.34 3.13 23.15
N THR A 181 -4.64 4.18 22.73
CA THR A 181 -3.49 4.74 23.46
C THR A 181 -3.78 6.10 24.10
N HIS A 182 -4.72 6.88 23.54
CA HIS A 182 -4.95 8.28 23.95
C HIS A 182 -6.39 8.58 24.40
N MET A 183 -7.33 7.65 24.21
CA MET A 183 -8.74 7.87 24.56
C MET A 183 -9.21 6.88 25.62
N ILE A 184 -10.09 7.37 26.49
CA ILE A 184 -10.87 6.55 27.41
C ILE A 184 -12.27 6.49 26.83
N ALA A 185 -12.68 5.34 26.31
CA ALA A 185 -14.02 5.09 25.81
C ALA A 185 -14.51 3.76 26.38
N ASP A 186 -15.71 3.75 26.96
CA ASP A 186 -16.25 2.59 27.65
C ASP A 186 -16.87 1.57 26.67
N GLY A 187 -16.97 1.95 25.39
CA GLY A 187 -17.36 1.06 24.31
C GLY A 187 -17.57 1.77 22.97
N PRO A 188 -18.07 1.03 21.96
CA PRO A 188 -18.32 1.57 20.63
C PRO A 188 -19.29 2.75 20.61
N GLU A 189 -20.27 2.78 21.52
CA GLU A 189 -21.27 3.86 21.61
C GLU A 189 -20.65 5.21 21.93
N ASP A 190 -19.67 5.26 22.84
CA ASP A 190 -18.94 6.49 23.14
C ASP A 190 -18.21 7.02 21.92
N LEU A 191 -17.61 6.12 21.13
CA LEU A 191 -16.93 6.51 19.90
C LEU A 191 -17.92 7.11 18.89
N TYR A 192 -19.10 6.52 18.71
CA TYR A 192 -20.14 7.11 17.87
C TYR A 192 -20.58 8.49 18.39
N ARG A 193 -20.81 8.62 19.71
CA ARG A 193 -21.19 9.87 20.35
C ARG A 193 -20.15 10.96 20.12
N ILE A 194 -18.89 10.69 20.45
CA ILE A 194 -17.77 11.64 20.34
C ILE A 194 -17.56 12.07 18.88
N PHE A 195 -17.52 11.14 17.94
CA PHE A 195 -17.22 11.45 16.54
C PHE A 195 -18.44 11.92 15.73
N SER A 196 -19.65 11.85 16.29
CA SER A 196 -20.84 12.53 15.75
C SER A 196 -20.82 14.04 15.95
N ASP A 197 -20.08 14.53 16.96
CA ASP A 197 -19.77 15.94 17.12
C ASP A 197 -18.65 16.32 16.14
N HIS A 198 -19.01 17.10 15.11
CA HIS A 198 -18.05 17.54 14.10
C HIS A 198 -16.91 18.41 14.67
N GLY A 199 -17.13 19.18 15.72
CA GLY A 199 -16.09 19.99 16.34
C GLY A 199 -15.07 19.10 17.03
N GLU A 200 -15.57 18.24 17.92
CA GLU A 200 -14.74 17.37 18.74
C GLU A 200 -14.06 16.27 17.93
N GLY A 201 -14.79 15.57 17.07
CA GLY A 201 -14.22 14.55 16.18
C GLY A 201 -13.11 15.12 15.28
N ASN A 202 -13.28 16.33 14.74
CA ASN A 202 -12.23 16.97 13.95
C ASN A 202 -11.04 17.43 14.79
N ARG A 203 -11.24 17.83 16.06
CA ARG A 203 -10.16 18.16 16.99
C ARG A 203 -9.28 16.93 17.23
N ILE A 204 -9.90 15.82 17.62
CA ILE A 204 -9.23 14.53 17.85
C ILE A 204 -8.46 14.09 16.59
N LEU A 205 -9.09 14.16 15.41
CA LEU A 205 -8.41 13.78 14.17
C LEU A 205 -7.22 14.68 13.82
N ARG A 206 -7.20 15.94 14.23
CA ARG A 206 -6.03 16.83 14.04
C ARG A 206 -4.91 16.48 15.01
N GLU A 207 -5.25 16.18 16.26
CA GLU A 207 -4.30 15.70 17.27
C GLU A 207 -3.67 14.38 16.85
N ALA A 208 -4.48 13.46 16.34
CA ALA A 208 -4.03 12.20 15.75
C ALA A 208 -3.29 12.37 14.42
N LYS A 209 -3.15 13.57 13.85
CA LYS A 209 -2.58 13.82 12.50
C LYS A 209 -3.26 13.02 11.38
N LEU A 210 -4.55 12.69 11.53
CA LEU A 210 -5.33 11.93 10.55
C LEU A 210 -6.34 12.79 9.77
N TYR A 211 -6.65 14.01 10.25
CA TYR A 211 -7.70 14.86 9.68
C TYR A 211 -7.60 15.10 8.15
N PRO A 212 -6.43 15.47 7.57
CA PRO A 212 -6.35 15.70 6.13
C PRO A 212 -6.64 14.45 5.31
N ALA A 213 -6.17 13.29 5.78
CA ALA A 213 -6.41 12.01 5.12
C ALA A 213 -7.86 11.55 5.34
N CYS A 214 -8.42 11.72 6.53
CA CYS A 214 -9.82 11.43 6.82
C CYS A 214 -10.75 12.10 5.81
N ARG A 215 -10.60 13.41 5.56
CA ARG A 215 -11.43 14.15 4.60
C ARG A 215 -11.36 13.66 3.16
N LYS A 216 -10.29 12.94 2.80
CA LYS A 216 -10.11 12.37 1.46
C LYS A 216 -10.83 11.03 1.31
N PHE A 217 -10.87 10.23 2.37
CA PHE A 217 -11.38 8.86 2.34
C PHE A 217 -12.78 8.70 2.90
N PHE A 218 -13.24 9.63 3.74
CA PHE A 218 -14.50 9.55 4.45
C PHE A 218 -15.23 10.89 4.39
N LYS A 219 -16.57 10.85 4.37
CA LYS A 219 -17.46 12.02 4.35
C LYS A 219 -17.48 12.72 5.69
N SER A 220 -17.35 11.97 6.78
CA SER A 220 -17.38 12.50 8.15
C SER A 220 -16.48 11.72 9.12
N PRO A 221 -16.10 12.31 10.27
CA PRO A 221 -15.43 11.59 11.35
C PRO A 221 -16.26 10.39 11.86
N LEU A 222 -17.59 10.52 11.87
CA LEU A 222 -18.51 9.45 12.24
C LEU A 222 -18.42 8.23 11.32
N GLU A 223 -18.40 8.45 9.99
CA GLU A 223 -18.22 7.38 9.01
C GLU A 223 -16.85 6.71 9.13
N PHE A 224 -15.82 7.48 9.46
CA PHE A 224 -14.48 6.95 9.68
C PHE A 224 -14.45 5.97 10.87
N VAL A 225 -15.02 6.35 12.01
CA VAL A 225 -15.15 5.46 13.18
C VAL A 225 -16.00 4.24 12.87
N HIS A 226 -17.13 4.41 12.19
CA HIS A 226 -17.98 3.28 11.80
C HIS A 226 -17.22 2.26 10.94
N THR A 227 -16.44 2.75 9.97
CA THR A 227 -15.63 1.90 9.10
C THR A 227 -14.56 1.16 9.90
N MET A 228 -13.86 1.85 10.80
CA MET A 228 -12.88 1.24 11.70
C MET A 228 -13.51 0.14 12.57
N LEU A 229 -14.64 0.42 13.21
CA LEU A 229 -15.36 -0.57 14.03
C LEU A 229 -15.88 -1.75 13.22
N THR A 230 -16.14 -1.57 11.93
CA THR A 230 -16.54 -2.66 11.04
C THR A 230 -15.39 -3.65 10.86
N HIS A 231 -14.15 -3.14 10.73
CA HIS A 231 -12.96 -3.98 10.66
C HIS A 231 -12.70 -4.77 11.96
N THR A 232 -13.05 -4.21 13.13
CA THR A 232 -12.93 -4.90 14.43
C THR A 232 -14.16 -5.73 14.81
N LYS A 233 -15.18 -5.81 13.94
CA LYS A 233 -16.48 -6.46 14.21
C LYS A 233 -17.23 -5.89 15.43
N GLN A 234 -16.95 -4.64 15.78
CA GLN A 234 -17.62 -3.91 16.86
C GLN A 234 -18.60 -2.85 16.32
N ALA A 235 -18.78 -2.78 15.00
CA ALA A 235 -19.71 -1.84 14.38
C ALA A 235 -21.15 -2.14 14.78
N ASN A 236 -21.90 -1.07 15.03
CA ASN A 236 -23.32 -1.13 15.30
C ASN A 236 -24.04 -0.23 14.29
N PRO A 237 -24.70 -0.81 13.26
CA PRO A 237 -25.40 -0.03 12.24
C PRO A 237 -26.53 0.85 12.80
N LEU A 238 -27.19 0.43 13.89
CA LEU A 238 -28.26 1.22 14.51
C LEU A 238 -27.70 2.49 15.14
N LEU A 239 -26.60 2.39 15.89
CA LEU A 239 -25.93 3.56 16.47
C LEU A 239 -25.41 4.49 15.38
N TYR A 240 -24.79 3.95 14.33
CA TYR A 240 -24.32 4.75 13.20
C TYR A 240 -25.46 5.54 12.54
N ASN A 241 -26.57 4.88 12.24
CA ASN A 241 -27.73 5.52 11.62
C ASN A 241 -28.37 6.57 12.54
N TYR A 242 -28.49 6.27 13.84
CA TYR A 242 -29.02 7.19 14.84
C TYR A 242 -28.18 8.47 14.92
N TYR A 243 -26.86 8.34 15.12
CA TYR A 243 -25.98 9.49 15.22
C TYR A 243 -25.85 10.25 13.89
N SER A 244 -25.88 9.55 12.75
CA SER A 244 -25.90 10.20 11.43
C SER A 244 -27.15 11.05 11.22
N PHE A 245 -28.32 10.51 11.59
CA PHE A 245 -29.59 11.23 11.54
C PHE A 245 -29.59 12.43 12.49
N LYS A 246 -29.13 12.24 13.73
CA LYS A 246 -29.05 13.30 14.74
C LYS A 246 -28.19 14.47 14.24
N THR A 247 -27.00 14.20 13.71
CA THR A 247 -26.13 15.23 13.14
C THR A 247 -26.79 15.95 11.98
N ALA A 248 -27.43 15.22 11.05
CA ALA A 248 -28.13 15.83 9.91
C ALA A 248 -29.31 16.71 10.35
N TYR A 249 -30.09 16.25 11.34
CA TYR A 249 -31.21 17.00 11.91
C TYR A 249 -30.74 18.30 12.57
N GLU A 250 -29.68 18.25 13.38
CA GLU A 250 -29.12 19.45 14.03
C GLU A 250 -28.60 20.49 13.02
N VAL A 251 -28.05 20.05 11.89
CA VAL A 251 -27.66 20.96 10.79
C VAL A 251 -28.90 21.59 10.15
N ALA A 252 -29.89 20.77 9.79
CA ALA A 252 -31.13 21.24 9.17
C ALA A 252 -31.89 22.22 10.08
N GLU A 253 -31.98 21.93 11.38
CA GLU A 253 -32.61 22.81 12.37
C GLU A 253 -31.89 24.17 12.43
N LYS A 254 -30.55 24.19 12.47
CA LYS A 254 -29.76 25.43 12.44
C LYS A 254 -29.95 26.21 11.13
N GLU A 255 -30.12 25.54 10.00
CA GLU A 255 -30.39 26.17 8.71
C GLU A 255 -31.81 26.77 8.64
N VAL A 256 -32.81 26.09 9.19
CA VAL A 256 -34.18 26.60 9.32
C VAL A 256 -34.21 27.83 10.23
N LEU A 257 -33.53 27.77 11.39
CA LEU A 257 -33.40 28.91 12.31
C LEU A 257 -32.68 30.10 11.67
N ARG A 258 -31.65 29.86 10.84
CA ARG A 258 -30.91 30.90 10.11
C ARG A 258 -31.67 31.48 8.92
N SER A 259 -32.53 30.68 8.26
CA SER A 259 -33.28 31.10 7.08
C SER A 259 -34.61 31.79 7.41
N GLY A 260 -35.02 31.85 8.69
CA GLY A 260 -36.18 32.59 9.16
C GLY A 260 -37.53 32.11 8.61
N LYS A 261 -37.57 30.98 7.88
CA LYS A 261 -38.79 30.41 7.34
C LYS A 261 -39.28 29.30 8.25
N CYS A 262 -40.31 29.57 9.04
CA CYS A 262 -41.13 28.49 9.60
C CYS A 262 -41.66 27.64 8.44
N PRO A 263 -41.50 26.30 8.48
CA PRO A 263 -42.28 25.43 7.61
C PRO A 263 -43.74 25.66 7.98
N LYS A 264 -44.55 26.14 7.03
CA LYS A 264 -46.00 26.10 7.21
C LYS A 264 -46.38 24.62 7.31
N SER A 265 -46.81 24.21 8.50
CA SER A 265 -47.44 22.92 8.73
C SER A 265 -48.67 22.78 7.82
N PRO A 266 -48.94 21.56 7.29
CA PRO A 266 -50.07 21.30 6.41
C PRO A 266 -51.43 21.59 7.06
#